data_AF-A0A7C9NM61-F1
#
_entry.id   AF-A0A7C9NM61-F1
#
_cell.length_a   1.000
_cell.length_b   1.000
_cell.length_c   1.000
_cell.angle_alpha   90.00
_cell.angle_beta   90.00
_cell.angle_gamma   90.00
#
_symmetry.space_group_name_H-M   'P 1'
#
loop_
_entity.id
_entity.type
_entity.pdbx_description
1 polymer ?
#
loop_
_entity_poly.entity_id
_entity_poly.type
_entity_poly.pdbx_seq_one_letter_code
_entity_poly.pdbx_strand_id
1 'polypeptide(L)'
;MSSLTSNTPKPVVRVPAGLLEFGWQIRLRVRAHNVTAGTVSAWSPWQSATLSDVVPEITGPEMTPAQESGGVTVTTSLTPTFSATASHPFVDSLYVAFEIEHDPDAPEQGTGHIWSGAEPDDPASGARTQVTVPAGVLQDGWRLRWRVRANGGPFASQSEWRTFTVDLDQ
;
A
#
# COMPACT_ATOMS: atom_id res chain seq x y z
N MET A 1 -18.81 -36.27 20.99
CA MET A 1 -18.15 -36.30 19.66
C MET A 1 -17.75 -34.87 19.34
N SER A 2 -16.45 -34.57 19.43
CA SER A 2 -15.93 -33.22 19.22
C SER A 2 -15.77 -32.97 17.72
N SER A 3 -16.41 -31.92 17.19
CA SER A 3 -16.24 -31.47 15.81
C SER A 3 -14.88 -30.80 15.66
N LEU A 4 -13.93 -31.50 15.04
CA LEU A 4 -12.70 -30.89 14.55
C LEU A 4 -13.06 -29.99 13.35
N THR A 5 -13.13 -28.68 13.56
CA THR A 5 -13.13 -27.71 12.47
C THR A 5 -11.74 -27.74 11.84
N SER A 6 -11.55 -28.63 10.86
CA SER A 6 -10.38 -28.62 9.99
C SER A 6 -10.34 -27.28 9.26
N ASN A 7 -9.45 -26.39 9.69
CA ASN A 7 -9.16 -25.14 9.00
C ASN A 7 -8.31 -25.45 7.76
N THR A 8 -8.89 -26.17 6.79
CA THR A 8 -8.21 -26.52 5.55
C THR A 8 -8.08 -25.24 4.71
N PRO A 9 -6.87 -24.79 4.36
CA PRO A 9 -6.71 -23.59 3.57
C PRO A 9 -7.44 -23.72 2.22
N LYS A 10 -8.09 -22.64 1.80
CA LYS A 10 -8.79 -22.57 0.52
C LYS A 10 -7.81 -22.90 -0.61
N PRO A 11 -8.15 -23.84 -1.53
CA PRO A 11 -7.27 -24.18 -2.63
C PRO A 11 -7.03 -22.98 -3.53
N VAL A 12 -5.77 -22.76 -3.90
CA VAL A 12 -5.32 -21.67 -4.80
C VAL A 12 -4.81 -22.29 -6.09
N VAL A 13 -5.34 -21.83 -7.22
CA VAL A 13 -4.84 -22.18 -8.56
C VAL A 13 -4.24 -20.92 -9.17
N ARG A 14 -2.98 -21.02 -9.64
CA ARG A 14 -2.35 -19.96 -10.42
C ARG A 14 -2.60 -20.21 -11.89
N VAL A 15 -3.08 -19.20 -12.60
CA VAL A 15 -3.15 -19.24 -14.06
C VAL A 15 -1.75 -19.00 -14.62
N PRO A 16 -1.23 -19.85 -15.52
CA PRO A 16 0.06 -19.62 -16.17
C PRO A 16 0.14 -18.24 -16.84
N ALA A 17 1.34 -17.66 -16.83
CA ALA A 17 1.61 -16.39 -17.49
C ALA A 17 1.32 -16.49 -19.00
N GLY A 18 0.83 -15.39 -19.59
CA GLY A 18 0.53 -15.30 -21.04
C GLY A 18 -0.79 -15.93 -21.49
N LEU A 19 -1.59 -16.49 -20.57
CA LEU A 19 -2.92 -17.03 -20.92
C LEU A 19 -4.07 -16.02 -20.80
N LEU A 20 -3.83 -14.92 -20.09
CA LEU A 20 -4.83 -13.91 -19.75
C LEU A 20 -4.24 -12.53 -19.95
N GLU A 21 -5.06 -11.58 -20.39
CA GLU A 21 -4.67 -10.18 -20.53
C GLU A 21 -5.61 -9.27 -19.72
N PHE A 22 -5.09 -8.13 -19.29
CA PHE A 22 -5.88 -7.10 -18.61
C PHE A 22 -6.92 -6.50 -19.56
N GLY A 23 -8.05 -6.08 -19.00
CA GLY A 23 -9.24 -5.63 -19.74
C GLY A 23 -10.15 -6.75 -20.20
N TRP A 24 -9.71 -8.02 -20.17
CA TRP A 24 -10.58 -9.14 -20.55
C TRP A 24 -11.71 -9.36 -19.53
N GLN A 25 -12.91 -9.60 -20.05
CA GLN A 25 -13.99 -10.20 -19.29
C GLN A 25 -13.86 -11.72 -19.37
N ILE A 26 -13.72 -12.35 -18.21
CA ILE A 26 -13.63 -13.80 -18.09
C ILE A 26 -14.84 -14.36 -17.36
N ARG A 27 -15.02 -15.67 -17.49
CA ARG A 27 -15.90 -16.45 -16.61
C ARG A 27 -15.13 -17.61 -16.03
N LEU A 28 -15.27 -17.84 -14.73
CA LEU A 28 -14.69 -18.98 -14.04
C LEU A 28 -15.79 -19.82 -13.38
N ARG A 29 -15.49 -21.10 -13.18
CA ARG A 29 -16.31 -22.02 -12.40
C ARG A 29 -15.41 -23.06 -11.77
N VAL A 30 -15.85 -23.65 -10.67
CA VAL A 30 -15.08 -24.64 -9.91
C VAL A 30 -15.89 -25.92 -9.72
N ARG A 31 -15.22 -27.04 -9.51
CA ARG A 31 -15.82 -28.31 -9.08
C ARG A 31 -14.88 -29.05 -8.15
N ALA A 32 -15.43 -29.82 -7.23
CA ALA A 32 -14.67 -30.63 -6.30
C ALA A 32 -14.39 -32.01 -6.90
N HIS A 33 -13.18 -32.52 -6.65
CA HIS A 33 -12.77 -33.90 -6.93
C HIS A 33 -12.45 -34.59 -5.62
N ASN A 34 -13.12 -35.70 -5.32
CA ASN A 34 -12.79 -36.58 -4.22
C ASN A 34 -11.95 -37.74 -4.78
N VAL A 35 -10.63 -37.60 -4.69
CA VAL A 35 -9.67 -38.58 -5.23
C VAL A 35 -9.70 -39.93 -4.50
N THR A 36 -10.08 -39.94 -3.22
CA THR A 36 -10.15 -41.18 -2.42
C THR A 36 -11.37 -42.02 -2.78
N ALA A 37 -12.53 -41.37 -2.97
CA ALA A 37 -13.78 -42.05 -3.33
C ALA A 37 -13.99 -42.14 -4.86
N GLY A 38 -13.12 -41.53 -5.67
CA GLY A 38 -13.25 -41.49 -7.12
C GLY A 38 -14.46 -40.71 -7.63
N THR A 39 -15.00 -39.77 -6.84
CA THR A 39 -16.20 -39.01 -7.20
C THR A 39 -15.90 -37.55 -7.54
N VAL A 40 -16.72 -36.97 -8.42
CA VAL A 40 -16.56 -35.58 -8.89
C VAL A 40 -17.90 -34.85 -8.76
N SER A 41 -17.89 -33.63 -8.24
CA SER A 41 -19.11 -32.82 -8.14
C SER A 41 -19.56 -32.28 -9.49
N ALA A 42 -20.82 -31.83 -9.56
CA ALA A 42 -21.23 -30.89 -10.61
C ALA A 42 -20.36 -29.62 -10.56
N TRP A 43 -20.26 -28.93 -11.70
CA TRP A 43 -19.65 -27.61 -11.75
C TRP A 43 -20.51 -26.59 -10.99
N SER A 44 -19.87 -25.61 -10.35
CA SER A 44 -20.55 -24.39 -9.92
C SER A 44 -21.17 -23.68 -11.12
N PRO A 45 -22.15 -22.79 -10.90
CA PRO A 45 -22.50 -21.78 -11.88
C PRO A 45 -21.26 -21.01 -12.34
N TRP A 46 -21.32 -20.48 -13.56
CA TRP A 46 -20.31 -19.54 -14.05
C TRP A 46 -20.35 -18.25 -13.23
N GLN A 47 -19.18 -17.75 -12.88
CA GLN A 47 -18.99 -16.44 -12.25
C GLN A 47 -18.19 -15.57 -13.21
N SER A 48 -18.69 -14.37 -13.52
CA SER A 48 -17.98 -13.41 -14.35
C SER A 48 -16.94 -12.64 -13.53
N ALA A 49 -15.83 -12.28 -14.16
CA ALA A 49 -14.83 -11.39 -13.58
C ALA A 49 -14.18 -10.53 -14.69
N THR A 50 -13.62 -9.40 -14.30
CA THR A 50 -12.80 -8.56 -15.18
C THR A 50 -11.37 -8.64 -14.69
N LEU A 51 -10.43 -8.83 -15.62
CA LEU A 51 -9.01 -8.74 -15.31
C LEU A 51 -8.59 -7.27 -15.38
N SER A 52 -7.96 -6.78 -14.32
CA SER A 52 -7.53 -5.39 -14.25
C SER A 52 -6.12 -5.27 -13.68
N ASP A 53 -5.37 -4.35 -14.26
CA ASP A 53 -4.07 -3.84 -13.81
C ASP A 53 -4.18 -2.46 -13.16
N VAL A 54 -5.40 -1.98 -12.91
CA VAL A 54 -5.59 -0.74 -12.16
C VAL A 54 -4.93 -0.92 -10.80
N VAL A 55 -4.07 0.03 -10.45
CA VAL A 55 -3.42 0.12 -9.16
C VAL A 55 -4.04 1.27 -8.36
N PRO A 56 -3.85 1.33 -7.03
CA PRO A 56 -4.39 2.44 -6.25
C PRO A 56 -3.87 3.78 -6.77
N GLU A 57 -4.75 4.76 -6.91
CA GLU A 57 -4.39 6.13 -7.25
C GLU A 57 -4.05 6.88 -5.95
N ILE A 58 -2.88 7.51 -5.89
CA ILE A 58 -2.44 8.31 -4.74
C ILE A 58 -2.49 9.78 -5.12
N THR A 59 -3.21 10.58 -4.35
CA THR A 59 -3.39 12.01 -4.57
C THR A 59 -3.20 12.81 -3.28
N GLY A 60 -2.91 14.11 -3.43
CA GLY A 60 -2.71 15.03 -2.31
C GLY A 60 -1.65 14.61 -1.27
N PRO A 61 -0.48 14.03 -1.64
CA PRO A 61 0.58 13.79 -0.68
C PRO A 61 1.12 15.11 -0.13
N GLU A 62 0.96 15.33 1.17
CA GLU A 62 1.30 16.55 1.90
C GLU A 62 2.02 16.24 3.22
N MET A 63 2.83 17.19 3.69
CA MET A 63 3.51 17.18 4.99
C MET A 63 3.16 18.47 5.74
N THR A 64 2.96 18.41 7.06
CA THR A 64 2.64 19.59 7.88
C THR A 64 3.35 19.54 9.24
N PRO A 65 3.99 20.64 9.69
CA PRO A 65 4.19 21.88 8.96
C PRO A 65 5.16 21.70 7.78
N ALA A 66 4.93 22.45 6.70
CA ALA A 66 5.85 22.51 5.57
C ALA A 66 5.82 23.91 4.95
N GLN A 67 6.98 24.38 4.48
CA GLN A 67 7.13 25.63 3.75
C GLN A 67 8.22 25.48 2.69
N GLU A 68 8.16 26.30 1.65
CA GLU A 68 9.21 26.36 0.64
C GLU A 68 10.26 27.39 1.03
N SER A 69 11.53 26.98 1.07
CA SER A 69 12.67 27.84 1.34
C SER A 69 13.78 27.55 0.33
N GLY A 70 14.12 28.53 -0.52
CA GLY A 70 15.15 28.35 -1.56
C GLY A 70 14.85 27.26 -2.60
N GLY A 71 13.57 26.92 -2.83
CA GLY A 71 13.17 25.85 -3.74
C GLY A 71 13.25 24.44 -3.14
N VAL A 72 13.38 24.35 -1.81
CA VAL A 72 13.36 23.10 -1.05
C VAL A 72 12.21 23.16 -0.06
N THR A 73 11.46 22.06 0.05
CA THR A 73 10.47 21.89 1.11
C THR A 73 11.16 21.73 2.46
N VAL A 74 10.78 22.54 3.44
CA VAL A 74 11.32 22.54 4.80
C VAL A 74 10.21 22.32 5.81
N THR A 75 10.45 21.49 6.83
CA THR A 75 9.59 21.34 8.00
C THR A 75 10.27 21.91 9.24
N THR A 76 9.51 22.69 10.02
CA THR A 76 9.93 23.25 11.31
C THR A 76 9.51 22.37 12.49
N SER A 77 9.37 21.06 12.25
CA SER A 77 8.94 20.09 13.26
C SER A 77 9.75 18.80 13.18
N LEU A 78 10.10 18.24 14.32
CA LEU A 78 10.65 16.87 14.44
C LEU A 78 9.57 15.79 14.41
N THR A 79 8.29 16.18 14.45
CA THR A 79 7.13 15.29 14.44
C THR A 79 6.10 15.76 13.40
N PRO A 80 6.49 15.91 12.12
CA PRO A 80 5.54 16.34 11.10
C PRO A 80 4.45 15.30 10.89
N THR A 81 3.27 15.75 10.47
CA THR A 81 2.19 14.89 10.03
C THR A 81 2.22 14.78 8.51
N PHE A 82 2.28 13.56 8.01
CA PHE A 82 2.11 13.24 6.60
C PHE A 82 0.67 12.87 6.31
N SER A 83 0.20 13.21 5.11
CA SER A 83 -1.16 12.89 4.69
C SER A 83 -1.26 12.66 3.19
N ALA A 84 -2.23 11.86 2.78
CA ALA A 84 -2.55 11.58 1.38
C ALA A 84 -3.93 10.95 1.27
N THR A 85 -4.51 10.95 0.08
CA THR A 85 -5.71 10.18 -0.25
C THR A 85 -5.31 9.07 -1.23
N ALA A 86 -5.71 7.84 -0.93
CA ALA A 86 -5.56 6.71 -1.84
C ALA A 86 -6.94 6.17 -2.23
N SER A 87 -7.15 5.87 -3.51
CA SER A 87 -8.41 5.31 -4.02
C SER A 87 -8.17 4.15 -4.97
N HIS A 88 -9.14 3.24 -5.04
CA HIS A 88 -9.14 2.11 -5.95
C HIS A 88 -10.57 1.64 -6.24
N PRO A 89 -10.94 1.34 -7.49
CA PRO A 89 -12.33 1.07 -7.86
C PRO A 89 -12.86 -0.31 -7.44
N PHE A 90 -11.98 -1.24 -7.05
CA PHE A 90 -12.36 -2.64 -6.75
C PHE A 90 -12.16 -3.08 -5.30
N VAL A 91 -11.64 -2.21 -4.42
CA VAL A 91 -11.46 -2.55 -3.00
C VAL A 91 -12.10 -1.48 -2.13
N ASP A 92 -12.71 -1.93 -1.03
CA ASP A 92 -13.44 -1.05 -0.11
C ASP A 92 -12.50 -0.29 0.84
N SER A 93 -11.33 -0.86 1.15
CA SER A 93 -10.30 -0.25 2.00
C SER A 93 -8.89 -0.46 1.42
N LEU A 94 -7.96 0.40 1.84
CA LEU A 94 -6.57 0.39 1.41
C LEU A 94 -5.64 0.55 2.62
N TYR A 95 -4.58 -0.24 2.68
CA TYR A 95 -3.45 0.02 3.55
C TYR A 95 -2.59 1.15 2.96
N VAL A 96 -2.59 2.31 3.62
CA VAL A 96 -1.85 3.51 3.21
C VAL A 96 -0.73 3.78 4.20
N ALA A 97 0.52 3.72 3.72
CA ALA A 97 1.71 3.94 4.52
C ALA A 97 2.55 5.08 3.96
N PHE A 98 3.21 5.80 4.86
CA PHE A 98 4.22 6.80 4.57
C PHE A 98 5.59 6.23 4.92
N GLU A 99 6.59 6.44 4.08
CA GLU A 99 7.96 6.01 4.31
C GLU A 99 8.90 7.20 4.26
N ILE A 100 9.88 7.23 5.16
CA ILE A 100 10.97 8.20 5.20
C ILE A 100 12.30 7.46 5.09
N GLU A 101 13.20 7.99 4.28
CA GLU A 101 14.57 7.54 4.12
C GLU A 101 15.54 8.72 4.17
N HIS A 102 16.81 8.42 4.45
CA HIS A 102 17.90 9.36 4.20
C HIS A 102 17.94 9.75 2.72
N ASP A 103 18.24 11.01 2.45
CA ASP A 103 18.46 11.47 1.09
C ASP A 103 19.76 10.83 0.54
N PRO A 104 19.72 10.12 -0.61
CA PRO A 104 20.93 9.56 -1.22
C PRO A 104 21.97 10.63 -1.60
N ASP A 105 21.57 11.88 -1.75
CA ASP A 105 22.46 13.01 -2.06
C ASP A 105 23.11 13.63 -0.80
N ALA A 106 22.78 13.14 0.41
CA ALA A 106 23.39 13.54 1.69
C ALA A 106 23.84 12.31 2.52
N PRO A 107 24.72 11.43 1.98
CA PRO A 107 25.07 10.15 2.60
C PRO A 107 25.80 10.28 3.94
N GLU A 108 26.40 11.44 4.23
CA GLU A 108 27.01 11.75 5.52
C GLU A 108 26.00 11.81 6.68
N GLN A 109 24.70 11.95 6.38
CA GLN A 109 23.62 12.00 7.35
C GLN A 109 23.04 10.62 7.65
N GLY A 110 23.41 9.59 6.87
CA GLY A 110 22.91 8.22 6.99
C GLY A 110 22.53 7.62 5.63
N THR A 111 22.07 6.36 5.63
CA THR A 111 21.62 5.69 4.40
C THR A 111 20.39 4.84 4.65
N GLY A 112 19.49 4.78 3.66
CA GLY A 112 18.35 3.87 3.66
C GLY A 112 17.21 4.30 4.57
N HIS A 113 16.41 3.31 4.98
CA HIS A 113 15.15 3.47 5.69
C HIS A 113 15.31 4.07 7.10
N ILE A 114 14.47 5.05 7.42
CA ILE A 114 14.37 5.66 8.75
C ILE A 114 13.09 5.22 9.44
N TRP A 115 11.96 5.38 8.76
CA TRP A 115 10.65 5.18 9.38
C TRP A 115 9.58 4.83 8.35
N SER A 116 8.61 4.03 8.78
CA SER A 116 7.32 3.92 8.11
C SER A 116 6.18 4.03 9.11
N GLY A 117 5.07 4.61 8.67
CA GLY A 117 3.86 4.74 9.48
C GLY A 117 2.60 4.64 8.64
N ALA A 118 1.57 4.08 9.24
CA ALA A 118 0.24 3.90 8.69
C ALA A 118 -0.79 4.07 9.82
N GLU A 119 -2.04 4.35 9.48
CA GLU A 119 -3.14 4.22 10.43
C GLU A 119 -3.33 2.73 10.81
N PRO A 120 -3.75 2.42 12.05
CA PRO A 120 -3.90 1.04 12.50
C PRO A 120 -5.03 0.28 11.79
N ASP A 121 -6.04 1.01 11.35
CA ASP A 121 -7.16 0.50 10.56
C ASP A 121 -6.97 0.90 9.10
N ASP A 122 -7.29 0.00 8.17
CA ASP A 122 -7.25 0.31 6.74
C ASP A 122 -8.36 1.32 6.40
N PRO A 123 -8.04 2.56 6.00
CA PRO A 123 -9.03 3.55 5.62
C PRO A 123 -9.86 3.10 4.41
N ALA A 124 -11.10 3.58 4.34
CA ALA A 124 -11.95 3.38 3.17
C ALA A 124 -11.27 3.94 1.91
N SER A 125 -11.47 3.28 0.76
CA SER A 125 -11.01 3.75 -0.54
C SER A 125 -11.52 5.18 -0.79
N GLY A 126 -10.59 6.11 -1.08
CA GLY A 126 -10.86 7.54 -1.27
C GLY A 126 -10.85 8.38 0.01
N ALA A 127 -10.65 7.79 1.19
CA ALA A 127 -10.47 8.53 2.43
C ALA A 127 -9.05 9.12 2.53
N ARG A 128 -8.93 10.24 3.24
CA ARG A 128 -7.64 10.88 3.54
C ARG A 128 -7.03 10.23 4.78
N THR A 129 -5.81 9.71 4.64
CA THR A 129 -5.00 9.13 5.73
C THR A 129 -4.06 10.18 6.28
N GLN A 130 -3.83 10.18 7.60
CA GLN A 130 -2.89 11.07 8.27
C GLN A 130 -2.05 10.32 9.30
N VAL A 131 -0.73 10.49 9.25
CA VAL A 131 0.19 9.85 10.20
C VAL A 131 1.23 10.86 10.69
N THR A 132 1.34 11.00 12.00
CA THR A 132 2.36 11.84 12.65
C THR A 132 3.62 11.03 12.91
N VAL A 133 4.78 11.58 12.55
CA VAL A 133 6.07 10.98 12.86
C VAL A 133 6.30 11.00 14.38
N PRO A 134 6.68 9.87 15.01
CA PRO A 134 6.98 9.83 16.43
C PRO A 134 8.19 10.71 16.81
N ALA A 135 8.19 11.22 18.03
CA ALA A 135 9.34 11.94 18.57
C ALA A 135 10.61 11.05 18.58
N GLY A 136 11.77 11.66 18.31
CA GLY A 136 13.06 10.98 18.30
C GLY A 136 13.38 10.23 17.00
N VAL A 137 12.49 10.26 16.01
CA VAL A 137 12.74 9.67 14.68
C VAL A 137 13.52 10.61 13.77
N LEU A 138 13.22 11.91 13.81
CA LEU A 138 13.87 12.93 13.00
C LEU A 138 14.85 13.76 13.83
N GLN A 139 15.85 14.30 13.15
CA GLN A 139 16.83 15.22 13.71
C GLN A 139 16.87 16.51 12.89
N ASP A 140 17.14 17.62 13.58
CA ASP A 140 17.35 18.92 12.96
C ASP A 140 18.56 18.92 12.00
N GLY A 141 18.43 19.65 10.88
CA GLY A 141 19.41 19.74 9.80
C GLY A 141 19.43 18.58 8.81
N TRP A 142 18.60 17.54 9.01
CA TRP A 142 18.54 16.39 8.09
C TRP A 142 17.86 16.73 6.76
N ARG A 143 18.46 16.24 5.67
CA ARG A 143 17.90 16.16 4.32
C ARG A 143 17.43 14.74 4.09
N LEU A 144 16.14 14.63 3.79
CA LEU A 144 15.43 13.37 3.77
C LEU A 144 14.58 13.26 2.52
N ARG A 145 14.11 12.05 2.25
CA ARG A 145 13.07 11.81 1.25
C ARG A 145 11.95 10.98 1.83
N TRP A 146 10.75 11.20 1.32
CA TRP A 146 9.57 10.44 1.72
C TRP A 146 8.68 10.10 0.53
N ARG A 147 7.82 9.10 0.73
CA ARG A 147 6.80 8.71 -0.26
C ARG A 147 5.59 8.10 0.42
N VAL A 148 4.52 7.95 -0.35
CA VAL A 148 3.30 7.24 0.04
C VAL A 148 3.26 5.89 -0.67
N ARG A 149 2.78 4.85 0.02
CA ARG A 149 2.50 3.52 -0.53
C ARG A 149 1.05 3.16 -0.23
N ALA A 150 0.34 2.64 -1.22
CA ALA A 150 -1.05 2.20 -1.07
C ALA A 150 -1.19 0.75 -1.54
N ASN A 151 -1.88 -0.08 -0.77
CA ASN A 151 -2.03 -1.51 -1.02
C ASN A 151 -3.47 -1.97 -0.74
N GLY A 152 -4.04 -2.76 -1.64
CA GLY A 152 -5.35 -3.40 -1.48
C GLY A 152 -5.33 -4.81 -2.05
N GLY A 153 -4.99 -5.81 -1.23
CA GLY A 153 -4.81 -7.18 -1.71
C GLY A 153 -3.70 -7.27 -2.79
N PRO A 154 -4.01 -7.68 -4.04
CA PRO A 154 -3.02 -7.75 -5.11
C PRO A 154 -2.67 -6.39 -5.74
N PHE A 155 -3.42 -5.33 -5.43
CA PHE A 155 -3.23 -4.00 -6.00
C PHE A 155 -2.24 -3.21 -5.15
N ALA A 156 -1.18 -2.67 -5.74
CA ALA A 156 -0.19 -1.87 -5.03
C ALA A 156 0.36 -0.75 -5.91
N SER A 157 0.54 0.43 -5.32
CA SER A 157 1.20 1.57 -5.94
C SER A 157 2.02 2.35 -4.92
N GLN A 158 2.87 3.23 -5.43
CA GLN A 158 3.66 4.14 -4.62
C GLN A 158 3.80 5.48 -5.34
N SER A 159 3.89 6.57 -4.59
CA SER A 159 4.24 7.86 -5.16
C SER A 159 5.72 7.90 -5.53
N GLU A 160 6.08 8.87 -6.36
CA GLU A 160 7.47 9.32 -6.47
C GLU A 160 8.01 9.78 -5.10
N TRP A 161 9.34 9.71 -4.95
CA TRP A 161 10.03 10.28 -3.80
C TRP A 161 9.93 11.81 -3.81
N ARG A 162 9.74 12.39 -2.63
CA ARG A 162 9.75 13.84 -2.38
C ARG A 162 10.81 14.14 -1.35
N THR A 163 11.68 15.11 -1.61
CA THR A 163 12.71 15.52 -0.65
C THR A 163 12.20 16.60 0.30
N PHE A 164 12.76 16.65 1.50
CA PHE A 164 12.52 17.72 2.45
C PHE A 164 13.69 17.87 3.42
N THR A 165 13.82 19.05 4.02
CA THR A 165 14.77 19.34 5.10
C THR A 165 14.03 19.55 6.41
N VAL A 166 14.59 19.05 7.50
CA VAL A 166 14.18 19.41 8.87
C VAL A 166 15.03 20.60 9.29
N ASP A 167 14.40 21.73 9.60
CA ASP A 167 15.09 22.93 10.07
C ASP A 167 14.18 23.64 11.07
N LEU A 168 14.56 23.63 12.34
CA LEU A 168 13.77 24.20 13.43
C LEU A 168 13.90 25.72 13.55
N ASP A 169 14.84 26.34 12.84
CA ASP A 169 15.21 27.76 12.99
C ASP A 169 14.70 28.66 11.84
N GLN A 170 13.92 28.13 10.88
CA GLN A 170 13.33 28.92 9.78
C GLN A 170 12.35 30.01 10.25
#